data_AF-A0A6A4WRA5-F1
#
_entry.id   AF-A0A6A4WRA5-F1
#
_cell.length_a   1.000
_cell.length_b   1.000
_cell.length_c   1.000
_cell.angle_alpha   90.00
_cell.angle_beta   90.00
_cell.angle_gamma   90.00
#
_symmetry.space_group_name_H-M   'P 1'
#
loop_
_entity.id
_entity.type
_entity.pdbx_description
1 polymer ?
#
loop_
_entity_poly.entity_id
_entity_poly.type
_entity_poly.pdbx_seq_one_letter_code
_entity_poly.pdbx_strand_id
1 'polypeptide(L)'
;MLCEMLDPQQLFAESPPCPLQQPVLLALVQQLSADLSKKTDLKRRYLEEAVMQIDTQCPATKEHMPHVLASLQSQLQAYIGQAGAQQTPLVRSMRMLLMAVRSLAS
;
A
#
# COMPACT_ATOMS: atom_id res chain seq x y z
N MET A 1 -9.97 13.80 3.53
CA MET A 1 -9.81 12.35 3.78
C MET A 1 -8.82 12.21 4.94
N LEU A 2 -8.94 11.22 5.85
CA LEU A 2 -8.10 11.14 7.07
C LEU A 2 -6.58 11.23 6.77
N CYS A 3 -6.18 10.73 5.61
CA CYS A 3 -4.81 10.78 5.08
C CYS A 3 -4.24 12.19 4.83
N GLU A 4 -5.07 13.23 4.84
CA GLU A 4 -4.62 14.62 4.65
C GLU A 4 -4.28 15.34 5.96
N MET A 5 -4.69 14.77 7.10
CA MET A 5 -4.50 15.39 8.42
C MET A 5 -3.41 14.70 9.25
N LEU A 6 -2.90 13.56 8.79
CA LEU A 6 -1.92 12.76 9.52
C LEU A 6 -0.76 12.45 8.57
N ASP A 7 0.49 12.56 9.04
CA ASP A 7 1.63 12.06 8.27
C ASP A 7 1.68 10.52 8.42
N PRO A 8 1.87 9.74 7.34
CA PRO A 8 1.94 8.28 7.44
C PRO A 8 3.04 7.82 8.41
N GLN A 9 4.21 8.47 8.44
CA GLN A 9 5.27 8.09 9.38
C GLN A 9 4.84 8.35 10.82
N GLN A 10 4.11 9.43 11.09
CA GLN A 10 3.56 9.66 12.43
C GLN A 10 2.53 8.58 12.78
N LEU A 11 1.58 8.29 11.89
CA LEU A 11 0.53 7.29 12.14
C LEU A 11 1.10 5.88 12.40
N PHE A 12 2.13 5.46 11.68
CA PHE A 12 2.69 4.11 11.78
C PHE A 12 3.88 3.99 12.75
N ALA A 13 4.61 5.08 13.05
CA ALA A 13 5.76 5.06 13.95
C ALA A 13 5.46 5.41 15.41
N GLU A 14 4.31 6.04 15.72
CA GLU A 14 4.02 6.50 17.08
C GLU A 14 3.85 5.37 18.11
N SER A 15 3.65 4.11 17.72
CA SER A 15 3.63 2.97 18.64
C SER A 15 3.81 1.62 17.92
N PRO A 16 4.90 0.87 18.15
CA PRO A 16 4.91 -0.57 17.95
C PRO A 16 4.13 -1.25 19.11
N PRO A 17 3.21 -2.19 18.83
CA PRO A 17 2.78 -2.67 17.51
C PRO A 17 1.88 -1.67 16.79
N CYS A 18 1.89 -1.71 15.43
CA CYS A 18 1.07 -0.86 14.55
C CYS A 18 -0.31 -0.54 15.16
N PRO A 19 -0.70 0.74 15.28
CA PRO A 19 -1.94 1.11 15.96
C PRO A 19 -3.20 0.70 15.18
N LEU A 20 -3.07 0.37 13.89
CA LEU A 20 -4.18 -0.06 13.05
C LEU A 20 -4.36 -1.59 13.12
N GLN A 21 -5.59 -2.02 13.38
CA GLN A 21 -5.97 -3.43 13.28
C GLN A 21 -5.82 -3.93 11.83
N GLN A 22 -5.45 -5.20 11.65
CA GLN A 22 -5.24 -5.79 10.32
C GLN A 22 -6.40 -5.59 9.32
N PRO A 23 -7.69 -5.73 9.71
CA PRO A 23 -8.80 -5.45 8.79
C PRO A 23 -8.86 -3.98 8.36
N VAL A 24 -8.57 -3.05 9.28
CA VAL A 24 -8.54 -1.60 9.00
C VAL A 24 -7.35 -1.27 8.09
N LEU A 25 -6.21 -1.92 8.32
CA LEU A 25 -5.02 -1.79 7.50
C LEU A 25 -5.28 -2.24 6.05
N LEU A 26 -5.92 -3.40 5.85
CA LEU A 26 -6.30 -3.87 4.52
C LEU A 26 -7.34 -2.97 3.85
N ALA A 27 -8.33 -2.47 4.60
CA ALA A 27 -9.30 -1.52 4.07
C ALA A 27 -8.63 -0.22 3.61
N LEU A 28 -7.63 0.27 4.37
CA LEU A 28 -6.83 1.42 3.99
C LEU A 28 -6.05 1.16 2.69
N VAL A 29 -5.39 0.01 2.57
CA VAL A 29 -4.69 -0.39 1.33
C VAL A 29 -5.66 -0.45 0.14
N GLN A 30 -6.82 -1.07 0.33
CA GLN A 30 -7.85 -1.16 -0.70
C GLN A 30 -8.34 0.23 -1.12
N GLN A 31 -8.65 1.11 -0.17
CA GLN A 31 -9.16 2.45 -0.44
C GLN A 31 -8.12 3.33 -1.17
N LEU A 32 -6.85 3.24 -0.79
CA LEU A 32 -5.78 4.03 -1.42
C LEU A 32 -5.40 3.51 -2.81
N SER A 33 -5.47 2.19 -3.01
CA SER A 33 -5.13 1.56 -4.30
C SER A 33 -6.22 1.68 -5.36
N ALA A 34 -7.48 1.91 -4.96
CA ALA A 34 -8.62 2.05 -5.88
C ALA A 34 -8.39 3.10 -6.98
N ASP A 35 -7.63 4.15 -6.70
CA ASP A 35 -7.24 5.17 -7.68
C ASP A 35 -5.87 5.76 -7.35
N LEU A 36 -4.84 5.48 -8.15
CA LEU A 36 -3.49 6.05 -7.99
C LEU A 36 -3.24 7.30 -8.86
N SER A 37 -4.25 7.80 -9.57
CA SER A 37 -4.11 8.94 -10.51
C SER A 37 -3.96 10.30 -9.81
N LYS A 38 -4.36 10.41 -8.54
CA LYS A 38 -4.34 11.66 -7.75
C LYS A 38 -3.62 11.46 -6.43
N LYS A 39 -2.88 12.50 -6.01
CA LYS A 39 -2.13 12.55 -4.73
C LYS A 39 -1.19 11.36 -4.57
N THR A 40 -0.56 10.97 -5.67
CA THR A 40 0.15 9.71 -5.82
C THR A 40 1.30 9.56 -4.83
N ASP A 41 2.04 10.65 -4.53
CA ASP A 41 3.11 10.61 -3.52
C ASP A 41 2.63 10.31 -2.11
N LEU A 42 1.53 10.94 -1.68
CA LEU A 42 0.97 10.73 -0.34
C LEU A 42 0.40 9.31 -0.22
N LYS A 43 -0.40 8.89 -1.21
CA LYS A 43 -0.94 7.52 -1.26
C LYS A 43 0.16 6.47 -1.25
N ARG A 44 1.24 6.71 -2.00
CA ARG A 44 2.42 5.84 -1.99
C ARG A 44 3.00 5.69 -0.60
N ARG A 45 3.27 6.78 0.13
CA ARG A 45 3.85 6.71 1.49
C ARG A 45 2.98 5.89 2.44
N TYR A 46 1.66 6.11 2.38
CA TYR A 46 0.73 5.32 3.17
C TYR A 46 0.74 3.83 2.79
N LEU A 47 0.79 3.52 1.50
CA LEU A 47 0.86 2.14 1.02
C LEU A 47 2.17 1.47 1.40
N GLU A 48 3.30 2.18 1.32
CA GLU A 48 4.62 1.69 1.76
C GLU A 48 4.58 1.28 3.23
N GLU A 49 4.17 2.19 4.12
CA GLU A 49 4.06 1.90 5.55
C GLU A 49 3.04 0.80 5.85
N ALA A 50 1.86 0.86 5.22
CA ALA A 50 0.81 -0.12 5.47
C ALA A 50 1.24 -1.53 5.06
N VAL A 51 1.90 -1.68 3.91
CA VAL A 51 2.38 -2.97 3.41
C VAL A 51 3.43 -3.58 4.34
N MET A 52 4.29 -2.78 4.97
CA MET A 52 5.26 -3.27 5.96
C MET A 52 4.62 -3.80 7.25
N GLN A 53 3.38 -3.39 7.55
CA GLN A 53 2.68 -3.74 8.79
C GLN A 53 1.64 -4.87 8.60
N ILE A 54 1.51 -5.42 7.39
CA ILE A 54 0.59 -6.54 7.11
C ILE A 54 1.10 -7.82 7.79
N ASP A 55 0.25 -8.41 8.62
CA ASP A 55 0.46 -9.72 9.23
C ASP A 55 -0.26 -10.81 8.43
N THR A 56 0.50 -11.56 7.63
CA THR A 56 -0.01 -12.65 6.78
C THR A 56 -0.56 -13.85 7.56
N GLN A 57 -0.26 -13.94 8.85
CA GLN A 57 -0.76 -15.01 9.72
C GLN A 57 -2.05 -14.61 10.45
N CYS A 58 -2.50 -13.36 10.33
CA CYS A 58 -3.69 -12.89 11.01
C CYS A 58 -4.96 -13.60 10.49
N PRO A 59 -5.66 -14.38 11.33
CA PRO A 59 -6.82 -15.17 10.89
C PRO A 59 -7.99 -14.30 10.44
N ALA A 60 -8.12 -13.08 10.99
CA ALA A 60 -9.19 -12.14 10.64
C ALA A 60 -9.09 -11.60 9.21
N THR A 61 -7.92 -11.65 8.60
CA THR A 61 -7.65 -11.06 7.28
C THR A 61 -7.15 -12.07 6.25
N LYS A 62 -6.83 -13.29 6.66
CA LYS A 62 -6.24 -14.34 5.80
C LYS A 62 -7.05 -14.61 4.53
N GLU A 63 -8.38 -14.56 4.61
CA GLU A 63 -9.27 -14.80 3.46
C GLU A 63 -9.29 -13.61 2.48
N HIS A 64 -9.31 -12.38 2.99
CA HIS A 64 -9.44 -11.17 2.16
C HIS A 64 -8.11 -10.66 1.62
N MET A 65 -7.01 -10.95 2.32
CA MET A 65 -5.69 -10.43 2.00
C MET A 65 -5.22 -10.73 0.57
N PRO A 66 -5.33 -11.97 0.04
CA PRO A 66 -4.89 -12.27 -1.32
C PRO A 66 -5.59 -11.40 -2.37
N HIS A 67 -6.89 -11.15 -2.20
CA HIS A 67 -7.67 -10.31 -3.11
C HIS A 67 -7.24 -8.84 -3.06
N VAL A 68 -7.01 -8.30 -1.86
CA VAL A 68 -6.54 -6.92 -1.68
C VAL A 68 -5.14 -6.73 -2.25
N LEU A 69 -4.22 -7.67 -1.99
CA LEU A 69 -2.86 -7.61 -2.53
C LEU A 69 -2.85 -7.77 -4.05
N ALA A 70 -3.65 -8.67 -4.62
CA ALA A 70 -3.77 -8.82 -6.07
C ALA A 70 -4.30 -7.55 -6.75
N SER A 71 -5.31 -6.91 -6.14
CA SER A 71 -5.84 -5.63 -6.63
C SER A 71 -4.77 -4.52 -6.60
N LEU A 72 -4.05 -4.38 -5.48
CA LEU A 72 -2.94 -3.44 -5.37
C LEU A 72 -1.86 -3.70 -6.43
N GLN A 73 -1.48 -4.96 -6.66
CA GLN A 73 -0.50 -5.32 -7.69
C GLN A 73 -0.97 -4.88 -9.08
N SER A 74 -2.24 -5.12 -9.43
CA SER A 74 -2.80 -4.72 -10.72
C SER A 74 -2.74 -3.20 -10.90
N GLN A 75 -3.10 -2.44 -9.86
CA GLN A 75 -3.09 -0.98 -9.90
C GLN A 75 -1.67 -0.40 -10.01
N LEU A 76 -0.71 -0.98 -9.28
CA LEU A 76 0.70 -0.60 -9.38
C LEU A 76 1.26 -0.90 -10.77
N GLN A 77 0.96 -2.06 -11.34
CA GLN A 77 1.37 -2.43 -12.69
C GLN A 77 0.79 -1.50 -13.74
N ALA A 78 -0.51 -1.17 -13.64
CA ALA A 78 -1.16 -0.21 -14.53
C ALA A 78 -0.50 1.17 -14.45
N TYR A 79 -0.23 1.67 -13.23
CA TYR A 79 0.46 2.94 -13.03
C TYR A 79 1.87 2.95 -13.64
N ILE A 80 2.65 1.91 -13.39
CA ILE A 80 4.02 1.79 -13.92
C ILE A 80 4.00 1.66 -15.45
N GLY A 81 3.03 0.93 -16.01
CA GLY A 81 2.86 0.76 -17.46
C GLY A 81 2.52 2.08 -18.16
N GLN A 82 1.66 2.92 -17.54
CA GLN A 82 1.30 4.24 -18.06
C GLN A 82 2.49 5.21 -18.10
N ALA A 83 3.43 5.10 -17.16
CA ALA A 83 4.65 5.92 -17.17
C ALA A 83 5.63 5.57 -18.32
N GLY A 84 5.48 4.38 -18.93
CA GLY A 84 6.29 3.95 -20.06
C GLY A 84 7.80 3.95 -19.75
N ALA A 85 8.60 4.57 -20.64
CA ALA A 85 10.06 4.65 -20.50
C ALA A 85 10.53 5.70 -19.47
N GLN A 86 9.62 6.52 -18.90
CA GLN A 86 10.01 7.56 -17.95
C GLN A 86 10.47 6.94 -16.62
N GLN A 87 11.67 7.30 -16.21
CA GLN A 87 12.35 6.78 -15.02
C GLN A 87 12.36 7.83 -13.90
N THR A 88 11.16 8.26 -13.46
CA THR A 88 11.07 9.21 -12.34
C THR A 88 11.33 8.49 -11.01
N PRO A 89 11.80 9.20 -9.96
CA PRO A 89 11.93 8.63 -8.61
C PRO A 89 10.64 7.97 -8.12
N LEU A 90 9.48 8.59 -8.39
CA LEU A 90 8.17 8.05 -8.03
C LEU A 90 7.88 6.70 -8.69
N VAL A 91 8.16 6.55 -9.99
CA VAL A 91 7.97 5.28 -10.72
C VAL A 91 8.91 4.20 -10.17
N ARG A 92 10.13 4.56 -9.77
CA ARG A 92 11.05 3.62 -9.12
C ARG A 92 10.51 3.16 -7.76
N SER A 93 10.02 4.07 -6.92
CA SER A 93 9.40 3.70 -5.64
C SER A 93 8.17 2.82 -5.83
N MET A 94 7.30 3.11 -6.82
CA MET A 94 6.15 2.25 -7.15
C MET A 94 6.57 0.84 -7.59
N ARG A 95 7.68 0.70 -8.33
CA ARG A 95 8.23 -0.62 -8.68
C ARG A 95 8.73 -1.37 -7.43
N MET A 96 9.43 -0.69 -6.53
CA MET A 96 9.88 -1.28 -5.27
C MET A 96 8.70 -1.76 -4.43
N LEU A 97 7.67 -0.93 -4.30
CA LEU A 97 6.43 -1.30 -3.61
C LEU A 97 5.77 -2.52 -4.26
N LEU A 98 5.70 -2.58 -5.60
CA LEU A 98 5.17 -3.74 -6.32
C LEU A 98 5.96 -5.02 -5.99
N MET A 99 7.29 -4.95 -5.87
CA MET A 99 8.11 -6.11 -5.49
C MET A 99 7.83 -6.56 -4.05
N ALA A 100 7.71 -5.62 -3.10
CA ALA A 100 7.35 -5.94 -1.72
C ALA A 100 5.98 -6.63 -1.64
N VAL A 101 4.97 -6.08 -2.32
CA VAL A 101 3.61 -6.65 -2.36
C VAL A 101 3.61 -8.06 -2.98
N ARG A 102 4.42 -8.31 -4.01
CA ARG A 102 4.56 -9.65 -4.61
C ARG A 102 5.19 -10.64 -3.64
N SER A 103 6.20 -10.21 -2.88
CA SER A 103 6.84 -11.05 -1.86
C SER A 103 5.93 -11.37 -0.67
N LEU A 104 4.94 -10.51 -0.38
CA LEU A 104 3.92 -10.76 0.64
C LEU A 104 2.80 -11.70 0.18
N ALA A 105 2.55 -11.71 -1.13
CA ALA A 105 1.52 -12.53 -1.75
C ALA A 105 2.03 -13.92 -2.21
N SER A 106 3.32 -14.22 -2.02
CA SER A 106 3.97 -15.47 -2.41
C SER A 106 3.81 -16.60 -1.40
#